data_AF-A0A2V6QZ83-F1
#
_entry.id   AF-A0A2V6QZ83-F1
#
_cell.length_a   1.000
_cell.length_b   1.000
_cell.length_c   1.000
_cell.angle_alpha   90.00
_cell.angle_beta   90.00
_cell.angle_gamma   90.00
#
_symmetry.space_group_name_H-M   'P 1'
#
loop_
_entity.id
_entity.type
_entity.pdbx_description
1 polymer ?
#
loop_
_entity_poly.entity_id
_entity_poly.type
_entity_poly.pdbx_seq_one_letter_code
_entity_poly.pdbx_strand_id
1 'polypeptide(L)'
;MMIVVAIIGILAAIAIPLYANVQARARIAKAQADARAIASAVSIYSAHMGNTPTALTELTVVVTNGASQTAGPFLASQPSVPSGWTPTGTYAYTASTGAGTFNISAVGDGATVSLP
;
A
#
# COMPACT_ATOMS: atom_id res chain seq x y z
N MET A 1 37.75 -13.79 28.49
CA MET A 1 36.87 -12.92 27.67
C MET A 1 36.49 -13.49 26.30
N MET A 2 37.07 -14.62 25.84
CA MET A 2 36.75 -15.19 24.51
C MET A 2 35.40 -15.90 24.41
N ILE A 3 34.92 -16.49 25.51
CA ILE A 3 33.68 -17.29 25.49
C ILE A 3 32.46 -16.44 25.09
N VAL A 4 32.41 -15.18 25.55
CA VAL A 4 31.28 -14.26 25.29
C VAL A 4 31.19 -13.92 23.80
N VAL A 5 32.33 -13.63 23.16
CA VAL A 5 32.39 -13.31 21.73
C VAL A 5 31.96 -14.50 20.88
N ALA A 6 32.36 -15.72 21.27
CA ALA A 6 31.96 -16.94 20.56
C ALA A 6 30.45 -17.20 20.63
N ILE A 7 29.82 -16.99 21.79
CA ILE A 7 28.38 -17.21 21.97
C ILE A 7 27.57 -16.15 21.18
N ILE A 8 28.00 -14.88 21.23
CA ILE A 8 27.34 -13.80 20.46
C ILE A 8 27.44 -14.07 18.96
N GLY A 9 28.58 -14.60 18.47
CA GLY A 9 28.76 -14.97 17.06
C GLY A 9 27.76 -16.02 16.57
N ILE A 10 27.49 -17.07 17.37
CA ILE A 10 26.53 -18.13 17.01
C ILE A 10 25.09 -17.58 17.01
N LEU A 11 24.72 -16.79 18.03
CA LEU A 11 23.39 -16.20 18.11
C LEU A 11 23.13 -15.23 16.94
N ALA A 12 24.13 -14.39 16.61
CA ALA A 12 24.04 -13.46 15.48
C ALA A 12 23.88 -14.20 14.14
N ALA A 13 24.60 -15.30 13.95
CA ALA A 13 24.53 -16.09 12.71
C ALA A 13 23.12 -16.64 12.41
N ILE A 14 22.34 -16.98 13.44
CA ILE A 14 20.96 -17.49 13.28
C ILE A 14 19.95 -16.33 13.20
N ALA A 15 20.15 -15.29 14.01
CA ALA A 15 19.18 -14.20 14.15
C ALA A 15 19.11 -13.31 12.89
N ILE A 16 20.25 -13.00 12.26
CA ILE A 16 20.32 -12.10 11.09
C ILE A 16 19.46 -12.60 9.90
N PRO A 17 19.61 -13.85 9.42
CA PRO A 17 18.82 -14.32 8.28
C PRO A 17 17.32 -14.44 8.60
N LEU A 18 16.96 -14.84 9.83
CA LEU A 18 15.57 -14.93 10.26
C LEU A 18 14.90 -13.55 10.31
N TYR A 19 15.59 -12.56 10.87
CA TYR A 19 15.05 -11.20 11.01
C TYR A 19 14.82 -10.53 9.65
N ALA A 20 15.70 -10.74 8.68
CA ALA A 20 15.54 -10.25 7.32
C ALA A 20 14.26 -10.80 6.64
N ASN A 21 13.97 -12.10 6.79
CA ASN A 21 12.77 -12.73 6.23
C ASN A 21 11.48 -12.24 6.91
N VAL A 22 11.48 -12.12 8.25
CA VAL A 22 10.32 -11.60 9.00
C VAL A 22 9.99 -10.17 8.58
N GLN A 23 10.99 -9.31 8.42
CA GLN A 23 10.79 -7.95 7.95
C GLN A 23 10.23 -7.89 6.53
N ALA A 24 10.74 -8.71 5.61
CA ALA A 24 10.23 -8.79 4.23
C ALA A 24 8.75 -9.19 4.23
N ARG A 25 8.37 -10.22 5.01
CA ARG A 25 6.96 -10.62 5.15
C ARG A 25 6.09 -9.53 5.74
N ALA A 26 6.57 -8.80 6.74
CA ALA A 26 5.86 -7.67 7.33
C ALA A 26 5.62 -6.53 6.32
N ARG A 27 6.60 -6.25 5.45
CA ARG A 27 6.45 -5.26 4.37
C ARG A 27 5.43 -5.69 3.32
N ILE A 28 5.44 -6.96 2.91
CA ILE A 28 4.44 -7.53 2.00
C ILE A 28 3.03 -7.42 2.61
N ALA A 29 2.87 -7.83 3.87
CA ALA A 29 1.58 -7.75 4.56
C ALA A 29 1.08 -6.30 4.69
N LYS A 30 1.97 -5.36 4.99
CA LYS A 30 1.65 -3.92 4.98
C LYS A 30 1.19 -3.47 3.60
N ALA A 31 1.92 -3.84 2.54
CA ALA A 31 1.57 -3.45 1.18
C ALA A 31 0.18 -3.97 0.76
N GLN A 32 -0.14 -5.20 1.14
CA GLN A 32 -1.47 -5.77 0.91
C GLN A 32 -2.57 -5.06 1.71
N ALA A 33 -2.31 -4.71 2.97
CA ALA A 33 -3.27 -3.99 3.81
C ALA A 33 -3.54 -2.58 3.27
N ASP A 34 -2.49 -1.83 2.93
CA ASP A 34 -2.59 -0.49 2.37
C ASP A 34 -3.34 -0.52 1.03
N ALA A 35 -3.01 -1.46 0.13
CA ALA A 35 -3.69 -1.59 -1.16
C ALA A 35 -5.19 -1.90 -0.99
N ARG A 36 -5.57 -2.74 -0.02
CA ARG A 36 -6.99 -3.00 0.31
C ARG A 36 -7.71 -1.77 0.86
N ALA A 37 -7.04 -0.97 1.70
CA ALA A 37 -7.60 0.27 2.20
C ALA A 37 -7.86 1.27 1.06
N ILE A 38 -6.92 1.39 0.11
CA ILE A 38 -7.11 2.21 -1.10
C ILE A 38 -8.27 1.68 -1.94
N ALA A 39 -8.33 0.37 -2.22
CA ALA A 39 -9.42 -0.22 -3.00
C ALA A 39 -10.80 0.01 -2.35
N SER A 40 -10.89 -0.09 -1.02
CA SER A 40 -12.12 0.23 -0.28
C SER A 40 -12.48 1.71 -0.37
N ALA A 41 -11.51 2.63 -0.37
CA ALA A 41 -11.80 4.04 -0.53
C ALA A 41 -12.27 4.36 -1.96
N VAL A 42 -11.66 3.71 -2.96
CA VAL A 42 -12.06 3.81 -4.37
C VAL A 42 -13.48 3.32 -4.59
N SER A 43 -13.90 2.22 -3.96
CA SER A 43 -15.27 1.71 -4.09
C SER A 43 -16.31 2.63 -3.46
N ILE A 44 -15.99 3.29 -2.33
CA ILE A 44 -16.88 4.29 -1.72
C ILE A 44 -16.94 5.55 -2.59
N TYR A 45 -15.80 6.01 -3.12
CA TYR A 45 -15.74 7.13 -4.05
C TYR A 45 -16.60 6.88 -5.29
N SER A 46 -16.47 5.69 -5.90
CA SER A 46 -17.21 5.36 -7.11
C SER A 46 -18.70 5.21 -6.87
N ALA A 47 -19.11 4.74 -5.69
CA ALA A 47 -20.51 4.74 -5.27
C ALA A 47 -21.08 6.17 -5.14
N HIS A 48 -20.27 7.15 -4.74
CA HIS A 48 -20.70 8.55 -4.57
C HIS A 48 -20.66 9.36 -5.88
N MET A 49 -19.60 9.22 -6.68
CA MET A 49 -19.36 10.00 -7.89
C MET A 49 -19.93 9.33 -9.15
N GLY A 50 -20.25 8.04 -9.10
CA GLY A 50 -20.67 7.24 -10.24
C GLY A 50 -19.53 6.91 -11.22
N ASN A 51 -18.27 7.24 -10.87
CA ASN A 51 -17.08 6.97 -11.65
C ASN A 51 -15.90 6.61 -10.73
N THR A 52 -14.90 5.91 -11.25
CA THR A 52 -13.66 5.64 -10.50
C THR A 52 -12.79 6.90 -10.44
N PRO A 53 -12.09 7.14 -9.32
CA PRO A 53 -11.19 8.27 -9.21
C PRO A 53 -10.06 8.14 -10.24
N THR A 54 -9.61 9.25 -10.79
CA THR A 54 -8.52 9.27 -11.79
C THR A 54 -7.14 9.33 -11.13
N ALA A 55 -7.08 9.84 -9.89
CA ALA A 55 -5.88 9.93 -9.08
C ALA A 55 -6.16 9.60 -7.61
N LEU A 56 -5.18 9.03 -6.89
CA LEU A 56 -5.31 8.78 -5.45
C LEU A 56 -5.51 10.07 -4.64
N THR A 57 -5.06 11.21 -5.15
CA THR A 57 -5.24 12.51 -4.49
C THR A 57 -6.71 12.86 -4.30
N GLU A 58 -7.61 12.39 -5.19
CA GLU A 58 -9.05 12.58 -5.08
C GLU A 58 -9.66 11.86 -3.86
N LEU A 59 -9.01 10.80 -3.37
CA LEU A 59 -9.43 10.09 -2.16
C LEU A 59 -9.09 10.86 -0.88
N THR A 60 -8.10 11.76 -0.93
CA THR A 60 -7.64 12.55 0.24
C THR A 60 -8.34 13.88 0.40
N VAL A 61 -9.23 14.23 -0.52
CA VAL A 61 -9.97 15.49 -0.50
C VAL A 61 -11.47 15.22 -0.41
N VAL A 62 -12.20 16.27 -0.04
CA VAL A 62 -13.65 16.30 -0.12
C VAL A 62 -14.06 16.54 -1.57
N VAL A 63 -14.98 15.74 -2.10
CA VAL A 63 -15.48 15.83 -3.47
C VAL A 63 -17.00 16.06 -3.49
N THR A 64 -17.46 16.80 -4.49
CA THR A 64 -18.88 17.10 -4.69
C THR A 64 -19.37 16.47 -5.99
N ASN A 65 -20.45 15.69 -5.94
CA ASN A 65 -21.03 15.03 -7.11
C ASN A 65 -21.94 15.97 -7.91
N GLY A 66 -22.41 15.51 -9.08
CA GLY A 66 -23.31 16.28 -9.95
C GLY A 66 -24.67 16.63 -9.34
N ALA A 67 -25.02 16.06 -8.20
CA ALA A 67 -26.22 16.38 -7.42
C ALA A 67 -25.94 17.36 -6.26
N SER A 68 -24.77 18.01 -6.25
CA SER A 68 -24.29 18.92 -5.19
C SER A 68 -24.17 18.26 -3.82
N GLN A 69 -24.00 16.93 -3.76
CA GLN A 69 -23.74 16.20 -2.52
C GLN A 69 -22.24 16.08 -2.33
N THR A 70 -21.80 16.27 -1.09
CA THR A 70 -20.38 16.32 -0.72
C THR A 70 -20.03 15.08 0.10
N ALA A 71 -18.92 14.44 -0.23
CA ALA A 71 -18.38 13.29 0.50
C ALA A 71 -16.85 13.31 0.56
N GLY A 72 -16.30 12.56 1.51
CA GLY A 72 -14.86 12.47 1.74
C GLY A 72 -14.37 13.29 2.95
N PRO A 73 -13.06 13.29 3.23
CA PRO A 73 -12.04 12.51 2.52
C PRO A 73 -12.20 11.01 2.77
N PHE A 74 -12.05 10.20 1.72
CA PHE A 74 -12.21 8.74 1.79
C PHE A 74 -10.94 8.05 2.31
N LEU A 75 -9.83 8.78 2.33
CA LEU A 75 -8.55 8.39 2.90
C LEU A 75 -7.98 9.57 3.71
N ALA A 76 -7.54 9.33 4.94
CA ALA A 76 -6.95 10.39 5.77
C ALA A 76 -5.59 10.89 5.22
N SER A 77 -4.83 10.00 4.59
CA SER A 77 -3.57 10.33 3.90
C SER A 77 -3.23 9.21 2.92
N GLN A 78 -2.48 9.51 1.86
CA GLN A 78 -2.05 8.50 0.90
C GLN A 78 -1.02 7.56 1.57
N PRO A 79 -1.26 6.24 1.62
CA PRO A 79 -0.35 5.32 2.26
C PRO A 79 0.93 5.25 1.45
N SER A 80 2.07 5.34 2.14
CA SER A 80 3.36 5.20 1.50
C SER A 80 3.72 3.74 1.32
N VAL A 81 4.32 3.39 0.18
CA VAL A 81 4.87 2.05 -0.02
C VAL A 81 6.00 1.76 0.99
N PRO A 82 6.27 0.48 1.33
CA PRO A 82 7.41 0.14 2.15
C PRO A 82 8.75 0.58 1.53
N SER A 83 9.75 0.86 2.35
CA SER A 83 11.09 1.23 1.85
C SER A 83 11.69 0.12 0.97
N GLY A 84 12.31 0.51 -0.15
CA GLY A 84 12.87 -0.42 -1.14
C GLY A 84 11.85 -1.02 -2.11
N TRP A 85 10.57 -0.61 -2.02
CA TRP A 85 9.52 -1.02 -2.97
C TRP A 85 9.35 0.01 -4.09
N THR A 86 8.80 -0.46 -5.20
CA THR A 86 8.52 0.32 -6.42
C THR A 86 7.01 0.34 -6.69
N PRO A 87 6.42 1.49 -7.05
CA PRO A 87 7.02 2.82 -7.15
C PRO A 87 7.41 3.39 -5.80
N THR A 88 8.43 4.25 -5.74
CA THR A 88 8.85 4.89 -4.48
C THR A 88 7.87 5.97 -4.07
N GLY A 89 7.61 6.11 -2.77
CA GLY A 89 6.68 7.07 -2.21
C GLY A 89 5.28 6.48 -2.11
N THR A 90 4.60 6.24 -3.23
CA THR A 90 3.19 5.84 -3.23
C THR A 90 2.86 4.76 -4.27
N TYR A 91 1.78 4.01 -4.03
CA TYR A 91 1.33 2.92 -4.89
C TYR A 91 1.07 3.40 -6.33
N ALA A 92 1.44 2.57 -7.32
CA ALA A 92 1.07 2.81 -8.70
C ALA A 92 -0.43 2.64 -8.85
N TYR A 93 -1.06 3.58 -9.54
CA TYR A 93 -2.48 3.60 -9.75
C TYR A 93 -2.83 3.92 -11.17
N THR A 94 -3.66 3.07 -11.75
CA THR A 94 -4.21 3.25 -13.09
C THR A 94 -5.70 3.03 -13.01
N ALA A 95 -6.48 4.02 -13.44
CA ALA A 95 -7.94 3.93 -13.48
C ALA A 95 -8.45 4.13 -14.91
N SER A 96 -9.56 3.45 -15.23
CA SER A 96 -10.34 3.67 -16.43
C SER A 96 -11.76 4.03 -16.00
N THR A 97 -12.11 5.31 -16.13
CA THR A 97 -13.44 5.85 -15.79
C THR A 97 -14.52 5.27 -16.70
N GLY A 98 -14.21 5.07 -17.99
CA GLY A 98 -15.14 4.48 -18.97
C GLY A 98 -15.43 2.99 -18.74
N ALA A 99 -14.50 2.24 -18.15
CA ALA A 99 -14.68 0.83 -17.80
C ALA A 99 -15.00 0.60 -16.31
N GLY A 100 -15.03 1.66 -15.50
CA GLY A 100 -15.21 1.56 -14.04
C GLY A 100 -14.15 0.69 -13.34
N THR A 101 -12.99 0.48 -13.97
CA THR A 101 -11.95 -0.42 -13.48
C THR A 101 -10.78 0.39 -12.94
N PHE A 102 -10.10 -0.11 -11.92
CA PHE A 102 -8.85 0.45 -11.44
C PHE A 102 -7.83 -0.67 -11.20
N ASN A 103 -6.58 -0.29 -10.99
CA ASN A 103 -5.54 -1.21 -10.55
C ASN A 103 -4.57 -0.45 -9.67
N ILE A 104 -4.30 -1.01 -8.50
CA ILE A 104 -3.34 -0.53 -7.51
C ILE A 104 -2.20 -1.53 -7.47
N SER A 105 -0.97 -1.10 -7.67
CA SER A 105 0.19 -2.01 -7.67
C SER A 105 1.42 -1.47 -6.94
N ALA A 106 2.17 -2.39 -6.35
CA ALA A 106 3.51 -2.15 -5.81
C ALA A 106 4.33 -3.46 -5.85
N VAL A 107 5.63 -3.34 -6.07
CA VAL A 107 6.56 -4.47 -6.20
C VAL A 107 7.74 -4.26 -5.26
N GLY A 108 8.06 -5.29 -4.46
CA GLY A 108 9.23 -5.28 -3.58
C GLY A 108 9.36 -6.58 -2.80
N ASP A 109 10.54 -6.80 -2.20
CA ASP A 109 10.87 -8.04 -1.47
C ASP A 109 10.58 -9.34 -2.25
N GLY A 110 10.69 -9.29 -3.59
CA GLY A 110 10.41 -10.44 -4.48
C GLY A 110 8.92 -10.74 -4.68
N ALA A 111 8.02 -9.86 -4.23
CA ALA A 111 6.57 -10.00 -4.38
C ALA A 111 5.95 -8.83 -5.16
N THR A 112 4.88 -9.13 -5.90
CA THR A 112 4.03 -8.12 -6.55
C THR A 112 2.68 -8.11 -5.85
N VAL A 113 2.31 -6.96 -5.29
CA VAL A 113 0.96 -6.71 -4.77
C VAL A 113 0.21 -5.95 -5.84
N SER A 114 -0.88 -6.53 -6.34
CA SER A 114 -1.78 -5.89 -7.31
C SER A 114 -3.22 -6.15 -6.88
N LEU A 115 -4.05 -5.12 -6.89
CA LEU A 115 -5.50 -5.22 -6.64
C LEU A 115 -6.27 -4.46 -7.71
N PRO A 116 -7.34 -5.05 -8.27
CA PRO A 116 -8.28 -4.34 -9.13
C PRO A 116 -9.21 -3.41 -8.34
#